data_AF-A0A1A3A446-F1
#
_entry.id   AF-A0A1A3A446-F1
#
_cell.length_a   1.000
_cell.length_b   1.000
_cell.length_c   1.000
_cell.angle_alpha   90.00
_cell.angle_beta   90.00
_cell.angle_gamma   90.00
#
_symmetry.space_group_name_H-M   'P 1'
#
loop_
_entity.id
_entity.type
_entity.pdbx_description
1 polymer ?
#
loop_
_entity_poly.entity_id
_entity_poly.type
_entity_poly.pdbx_seq_one_letter_code
_entity_poly.pdbx_strand_id
1 'polypeptide(L)'
;MSRSRKVTDELKAAVTALVTEGKPVKRAELAAQFGVGQNTVQRVHIWARDTLAAKSLTTEQKIEKAWELVEDREVWAGVKKRMAADAKSRAARNLGLMDRELKTRENTLRRERTARERALDPYSSILKGQQDLNLAAQTVRLIGEFLSRDPYWKENAEPLLKELDSVEQAVADVKALHAPEPDDPTVIDVESWEDPGRALE
;
A
#
# COMPACT_ATOMS: atom_id res chain seq x y z
N MET A 1 -17.51 15.69 -2.73
CA MET A 1 -16.84 16.96 -2.34
C MET A 1 -16.92 17.12 -0.82
N SER A 2 -15.81 17.47 -0.14
CA SER A 2 -15.79 17.61 1.33
C SER A 2 -16.57 18.85 1.79
N ARG A 3 -17.39 18.70 2.84
CA ARG A 3 -18.22 19.76 3.47
C ARG A 3 -17.40 21.00 3.83
N SER A 4 -16.14 20.83 4.21
CA SER A 4 -15.22 21.92 4.54
C SER A 4 -14.86 22.80 3.33
N ARG A 5 -14.72 22.22 2.14
CA ARG A 5 -14.37 22.97 0.92
C ARG A 5 -15.52 23.89 0.49
N LYS A 6 -16.75 23.37 0.55
CA LYS A 6 -17.98 24.11 0.21
C LYS A 6 -18.17 25.34 1.12
N VAL A 7 -18.00 25.17 2.43
CA VAL A 7 -18.07 26.27 3.42
C VAL A 7 -17.01 27.35 3.15
N THR A 8 -15.82 26.95 2.72
CA THR A 8 -14.73 27.90 2.44
C THR A 8 -15.01 28.72 1.17
N ASP A 9 -15.64 28.13 0.16
CA ASP A 9 -15.98 28.80 -1.09
C ASP A 9 -17.18 29.74 -0.94
N GLU A 10 -18.19 29.35 -0.15
CA GLU A 10 -19.32 30.22 0.20
C GLU A 10 -18.88 31.44 1.03
N LEU A 11 -17.97 31.24 1.98
CA LEU A 11 -17.36 32.34 2.75
C LEU A 11 -16.58 33.31 1.84
N LYS A 12 -15.83 32.79 0.86
CA LYS A 12 -15.12 33.64 -0.11
C LYS A 12 -16.08 34.47 -0.94
N ALA A 13 -17.19 33.89 -1.40
CA ALA A 13 -18.19 34.63 -2.18
C ALA A 13 -18.82 35.75 -1.35
N ALA A 14 -19.25 35.45 -0.12
CA ALA A 14 -19.86 36.44 0.78
C ALA A 14 -18.91 37.60 1.12
N VAL A 15 -17.66 37.28 1.46
CA VAL A 15 -16.64 38.32 1.76
C VAL A 15 -16.30 39.14 0.52
N THR A 16 -16.22 38.51 -0.66
CA THR A 16 -15.95 39.23 -1.92
C THR A 16 -17.08 40.22 -2.24
N ALA A 17 -18.34 39.83 -2.08
CA ALA A 17 -19.49 40.71 -2.28
C ALA A 17 -19.46 41.94 -1.35
N LEU A 18 -19.16 41.73 -0.06
CA LEU A 18 -19.03 42.83 0.90
C LEU A 18 -17.90 43.80 0.54
N VAL A 19 -16.75 43.28 0.11
CA VAL A 19 -15.61 44.10 -0.30
C VAL A 19 -15.91 44.88 -1.59
N THR A 20 -16.60 44.27 -2.57
CA THR A 20 -17.02 44.98 -3.79
C THR A 20 -18.06 46.07 -3.53
N GLU A 21 -18.94 45.86 -2.55
CA GLU A 21 -19.96 46.84 -2.14
C GLU A 21 -19.42 47.91 -1.18
N GLY A 22 -18.14 47.85 -0.79
CA GLY A 22 -17.53 48.78 0.17
C GLY A 22 -18.07 48.66 1.59
N LYS A 23 -18.75 47.55 1.93
CA LYS A 23 -19.36 47.31 3.23
C LYS A 23 -18.35 46.76 4.24
N PRO A 24 -18.48 47.09 5.54
CA PRO A 24 -17.58 46.57 6.56
C PRO A 24 -17.73 45.04 6.72
N VAL A 25 -16.60 44.33 6.68
CA VAL A 25 -16.55 42.88 6.92
C VAL A 25 -16.63 42.62 8.42
N LYS A 26 -17.83 42.32 8.90
CA LYS A 26 -18.09 41.99 10.32
C LYS A 26 -17.62 40.58 10.65
N ARG A 27 -16.35 40.47 11.05
CA ARG A 27 -15.64 39.19 11.22
C ARG A 27 -16.31 38.22 12.19
N ALA A 28 -16.87 38.72 13.29
CA ALA A 28 -17.53 37.90 14.31
C ALA A 28 -18.85 37.29 13.79
N GLU A 29 -19.64 38.07 13.05
CA GLU A 29 -20.91 37.62 12.48
C GLU A 29 -20.68 36.56 11.39
N LEU A 30 -19.72 36.78 10.49
CA LEU A 30 -19.37 35.80 9.45
C LEU A 30 -18.72 34.53 10.03
N ALA A 31 -17.90 34.67 11.08
CA ALA A 31 -17.33 33.52 11.78
C ALA A 31 -18.42 32.62 12.38
N ALA A 32 -19.43 33.23 13.03
CA ALA A 32 -20.57 32.51 13.57
C ALA A 32 -21.46 31.90 12.48
N GLN A 33 -21.73 32.65 11.40
CA GLN A 33 -22.58 32.21 10.29
C GLN A 33 -22.02 30.99 9.54
N PHE A 34 -20.70 30.96 9.32
CA PHE A 34 -20.04 29.90 8.55
C PHE A 34 -19.38 28.83 9.43
N GLY A 35 -19.47 28.94 10.76
CA GLY A 35 -18.85 27.99 11.69
C GLY A 35 -17.33 27.93 11.59
N VAL A 36 -16.68 29.07 11.32
CA VAL A 36 -15.22 29.18 11.14
C VAL A 36 -14.60 30.15 12.14
N GLY A 37 -13.31 29.98 12.43
CA GLY A 37 -12.58 30.95 13.27
C GLY A 37 -12.42 32.32 12.60
N GLN A 38 -12.41 33.40 13.39
CA GLN A 38 -12.24 34.78 12.90
C GLN A 38 -10.94 34.97 12.09
N ASN A 39 -9.87 34.23 12.40
CA ASN A 39 -8.63 34.23 11.62
C ASN A 39 -8.83 33.74 10.18
N THR A 40 -9.74 32.79 9.95
CA THR A 40 -10.07 32.33 8.60
C THR A 40 -10.82 33.40 7.83
N VAL A 41 -11.78 34.08 8.47
CA VAL A 41 -12.48 35.23 7.87
C VAL A 41 -11.49 36.35 7.51
N GLN A 42 -10.53 36.65 8.40
CA GLN A 42 -9.50 37.67 8.13
C GLN A 42 -8.61 37.31 6.94
N ARG A 43 -8.17 36.05 6.83
CA ARG A 43 -7.40 35.59 5.66
C ARG A 43 -8.20 35.71 4.37
N VAL A 44 -9.49 35.36 4.39
CA VAL A 44 -10.37 35.47 3.23
C VAL A 44 -10.62 36.94 2.85
N HIS A 45 -10.74 37.83 3.84
CA HIS A 45 -10.87 39.27 3.61
C HIS A 45 -9.62 39.88 2.96
N ILE A 46 -8.43 39.55 3.47
CA ILE A 46 -7.15 39.97 2.85
C ILE A 46 -7.08 39.43 1.41
N TRP A 47 -7.37 38.14 1.22
CA TRP A 47 -7.40 37.54 -0.12
C TRP A 47 -8.38 38.25 -1.06
N ALA A 48 -9.62 38.54 -0.63
CA ALA A 48 -10.63 39.19 -1.46
C ALA A 48 -10.19 40.60 -1.85
N ARG A 49 -9.68 41.39 -0.90
CA ARG A 49 -9.15 42.73 -1.14
C ARG A 49 -7.99 42.70 -2.15
N ASP A 50 -7.01 41.82 -1.92
CA ASP A 50 -5.81 41.75 -2.75
C ASP A 50 -6.12 41.18 -4.14
N THR A 51 -7.07 40.23 -4.24
CA THR A 51 -7.51 39.66 -5.53
C THR A 51 -8.33 40.65 -6.35
N LEU A 52 -9.22 41.42 -5.72
CA LEU A 52 -9.98 42.47 -6.40
C LEU A 52 -9.05 43.60 -6.85
N ALA A 53 -8.12 44.03 -5.99
CA ALA A 53 -7.09 44.99 -6.33
C ALA A 53 -6.17 44.48 -7.45
N ALA A 54 -5.87 43.19 -7.51
CA ALA A 54 -5.11 42.59 -8.61
C ALA A 54 -5.91 42.48 -9.90
N LYS A 55 -7.23 42.25 -9.84
CA LYS A 55 -8.09 42.15 -11.03
C LYS A 55 -8.34 43.49 -11.72
N SER A 56 -8.32 44.60 -10.97
CA SER A 56 -8.45 45.96 -11.53
C SER A 56 -7.18 46.50 -12.19
N LEU A 57 -6.05 45.80 -12.06
CA LEU A 57 -4.78 46.21 -12.68
C LEU A 57 -4.68 45.69 -14.11
N THR A 58 -4.17 46.54 -15.01
CA THR A 58 -3.81 46.14 -16.36
C THR A 58 -2.65 45.14 -16.34
N THR A 59 -2.44 44.41 -17.44
CA THR A 59 -1.33 43.45 -17.55
C THR A 59 0.03 44.12 -17.32
N GLU A 60 0.20 45.35 -17.81
CA GLU A 60 1.42 46.15 -17.61
C GLU A 60 1.64 46.49 -16.13
N GLN A 61 0.60 46.96 -15.42
CA GLN A 61 0.70 47.27 -13.99
C GLN A 61 0.96 46.03 -13.12
N LYS A 62 0.49 44.85 -13.55
CA LYS A 62 0.82 43.58 -12.88
C LYS A 62 2.28 43.21 -13.05
N ILE A 63 2.83 43.44 -14.24
CA ILE A 63 4.24 43.20 -14.54
C ILE A 63 5.12 44.16 -13.73
N GLU A 64 4.75 45.44 -13.67
CA GLU A 64 5.47 46.46 -12.90
C GLU A 64 5.48 46.15 -11.40
N LYS A 65 4.33 45.82 -10.80
CA LYS A 65 4.27 45.37 -9.39
C LYS A 65 5.04 44.07 -9.13
N ALA A 66 5.07 43.16 -10.10
CA ALA A 66 5.86 41.94 -9.96
C ALA A 66 7.35 42.27 -9.96
N TRP A 67 7.80 43.23 -10.76
CA TRP A 67 9.17 43.73 -10.74
C TRP A 67 9.52 44.41 -9.42
N GLU A 68 8.65 45.27 -8.87
CA GLU A 68 8.83 45.87 -7.54
C GLU A 68 9.01 44.80 -6.45
N LEU A 69 8.21 43.73 -6.48
CA LEU A 69 8.31 42.62 -5.52
C LEU A 69 9.56 41.76 -5.71
N VAL A 70 10.11 41.69 -6.93
CA VAL A 70 11.36 40.98 -7.23
C VAL A 70 12.57 41.80 -6.80
N GLU A 71 12.49 43.14 -6.91
CA GLU A 71 13.52 44.07 -6.44
C GLU A 71 13.54 44.23 -4.91
N ASP A 72 12.43 43.90 -4.24
CA ASP A 72 12.36 43.85 -2.78
C ASP A 72 13.27 42.73 -2.21
N ARG A 73 14.33 43.19 -1.53
CA ARG A 73 15.36 42.34 -0.93
C ARG A 73 14.81 41.42 0.17
N GLU A 74 13.79 41.84 0.92
CA GLU A 74 13.18 41.04 1.98
C GLU A 74 12.32 39.92 1.39
N VAL A 75 11.55 40.24 0.35
CA VAL A 75 10.75 39.26 -0.39
C VAL A 75 11.68 38.20 -1.00
N TRP A 76 12.76 38.62 -1.65
CA TRP A 76 13.74 37.70 -2.24
C TRP A 76 14.45 36.82 -1.20
N ALA A 77 14.77 37.38 -0.03
CA ALA A 77 15.33 36.60 1.09
C ALA A 77 14.33 35.53 1.59
N GLY A 78 13.04 35.87 1.66
CA GLY A 78 11.96 34.93 1.98
C GLY A 78 11.81 33.81 0.95
N VAL A 79 11.86 34.14 -0.35
CA VAL A 79 11.80 33.16 -1.45
C VAL A 79 13.00 32.22 -1.41
N LYS A 80 14.22 32.73 -1.24
CA LYS A 80 15.43 31.90 -1.11
C LYS A 80 15.35 30.92 0.07
N LYS A 81 14.84 31.35 1.22
CA LYS A 81 14.63 30.45 2.38
C LYS A 81 13.64 29.33 2.05
N ARG A 82 12.55 29.63 1.35
CA ARG A 82 11.57 28.61 0.91
C ARG A 82 12.17 27.64 -0.11
N MET A 83 12.92 28.14 -1.10
CA MET A 83 13.60 27.29 -2.08
C MET A 83 14.61 26.35 -1.41
N ALA A 84 15.38 26.84 -0.45
CA ALA A 84 16.32 26.02 0.31
C ALA A 84 15.62 24.94 1.16
N ALA A 85 14.49 25.28 1.79
CA ALA A 85 13.68 24.31 2.53
C ALA A 85 13.10 23.23 1.61
N ASP A 86 12.63 23.62 0.42
CA ASP A 86 12.05 22.70 -0.55
C ASP A 86 13.13 21.78 -1.18
N ALA A 87 14.33 22.31 -1.44
CA ALA A 87 15.47 21.51 -1.90
C ALA A 87 15.86 20.43 -0.87
N LYS A 88 15.89 20.77 0.43
CA LYS A 88 16.13 19.79 1.51
C LYS A 88 15.03 18.73 1.57
N SER A 89 13.77 19.12 1.40
CA SER A 89 12.63 18.19 1.34
C SER A 89 12.71 17.23 0.15
N ARG A 90 13.13 17.70 -1.02
CA ARG A 90 13.33 16.85 -2.21
C ARG A 90 14.49 15.87 -2.02
N ALA A 91 15.61 16.34 -1.46
CA ALA A 91 16.76 15.47 -1.17
C ALA A 91 16.39 14.35 -0.18
N ALA A 92 15.64 14.67 0.88
CA ALA A 92 15.15 13.68 1.85
C ALA A 92 14.20 12.65 1.20
N ARG A 93 13.32 13.09 0.29
CA ARG A 93 12.43 12.19 -0.46
C ARG A 93 13.19 11.28 -1.43
N ASN A 94 14.20 11.79 -2.13
CA ASN A 94 15.02 10.99 -3.05
C ASN A 94 15.86 9.94 -2.32
N LEU A 95 16.41 10.27 -1.14
CA LEU A 95 17.10 9.31 -0.28
C LEU A 95 16.17 8.18 0.20
N GLY A 96 14.93 8.51 0.59
CA GLY A 96 13.94 7.50 0.98
C GLY A 96 13.46 6.62 -0.17
N LEU A 97 13.43 7.15 -1.40
CA LEU A 97 13.13 6.36 -2.61
C LEU A 97 14.28 5.40 -2.95
N MET A 98 15.53 5.85 -2.89
CA MET A 98 16.69 4.99 -3.13
C MET A 98 16.83 3.87 -2.09
N ASP A 99 16.57 4.14 -0.81
CA ASP A 99 16.60 3.10 0.24
C ASP A 99 15.52 2.02 0.00
N ARG A 100 14.33 2.42 -0.48
CA ARG A 100 13.30 1.47 -0.88
C ARG A 100 13.73 0.64 -2.09
N GLU A 101 14.27 1.26 -3.13
CA GLU A 101 14.75 0.56 -4.31
C GLU A 101 15.88 -0.42 -3.98
N LEU A 102 16.84 -0.03 -3.13
CA LEU A 102 17.92 -0.89 -2.65
C LEU A 102 17.39 -2.09 -1.87
N LYS A 103 16.47 -1.88 -0.91
CA LYS A 103 15.84 -2.98 -0.16
C LYS A 103 15.04 -3.92 -1.06
N THR A 104 14.42 -3.38 -2.11
CA THR A 104 13.65 -4.20 -3.04
C THR A 104 14.58 -5.07 -3.86
N ARG A 105 15.68 -4.50 -4.37
CA ARG A 105 16.74 -5.23 -5.09
C ARG A 105 17.44 -6.28 -4.23
N GLU A 106 17.73 -5.96 -2.97
CA GLU A 106 18.34 -6.90 -2.03
C GLU A 106 17.41 -8.09 -1.76
N ASN A 107 16.11 -7.85 -1.59
CA ASN A 107 15.12 -8.91 -1.42
C ASN A 107 14.98 -9.81 -2.67
N THR A 108 15.01 -9.24 -3.88
CA THR A 108 15.02 -10.05 -5.11
C THR A 108 16.29 -10.88 -5.21
N LEU A 109 17.46 -10.30 -4.96
CA LEU A 109 18.73 -11.03 -4.98
C LEU A 109 18.78 -12.14 -3.93
N ARG A 110 18.23 -11.91 -2.72
CA ARG A 110 18.11 -12.94 -1.69
C ARG A 110 17.19 -14.08 -2.12
N ARG A 111 16.05 -13.77 -2.74
CA ARG A 111 15.13 -14.79 -3.30
C ARG A 111 15.79 -15.58 -4.43
N GLU A 112 16.49 -14.90 -5.35
CA GLU A 112 17.22 -15.56 -6.44
C GLU A 112 18.34 -16.44 -5.91
N ARG A 113 19.10 -15.97 -4.91
CA ARG A 113 20.15 -16.76 -4.25
C ARG A 113 19.56 -17.99 -3.57
N THR A 114 18.47 -17.85 -2.81
CA THR A 114 17.80 -18.98 -2.16
C THR A 114 17.24 -19.97 -3.19
N ALA A 115 16.69 -19.47 -4.30
CA ALA A 115 16.20 -20.31 -5.40
C ALA A 115 17.34 -21.07 -6.10
N ARG A 116 18.50 -20.42 -6.30
CA ARG A 116 19.70 -21.07 -6.84
C ARG A 116 20.30 -22.08 -5.86
N GLU A 117 20.37 -21.76 -4.57
CA GLU A 117 20.85 -22.69 -3.53
C GLU A 117 19.94 -23.93 -3.46
N ARG A 118 18.61 -23.76 -3.55
CA ARG A 118 17.66 -24.90 -3.66
C ARG A 118 17.76 -25.67 -4.98
N ALA A 119 18.09 -25.00 -6.08
CA ALA A 119 18.29 -25.66 -7.37
C ALA A 119 19.63 -26.42 -7.44
N LEU A 120 20.62 -26.00 -6.64
CA LEU A 120 21.94 -26.61 -6.55
C LEU A 120 22.02 -27.74 -5.52
N ASP A 121 21.06 -27.83 -4.59
CA ASP A 121 20.94 -28.94 -3.64
C ASP A 121 19.85 -29.93 -4.11
N PRO A 122 20.23 -31.05 -4.76
CA PRO A 122 19.29 -32.06 -5.25
C PRO A 122 18.44 -32.67 -4.13
N TYR A 123 18.96 -32.68 -2.90
CA TYR A 123 18.24 -33.24 -1.76
C TYR A 123 17.07 -32.34 -1.37
N SER A 124 17.26 -31.02 -1.35
CA SER A 124 16.19 -30.05 -1.02
C SER A 124 15.02 -30.05 -2.01
N SER A 125 15.27 -30.31 -3.29
CA SER A 125 14.22 -30.38 -4.32
C SER A 125 13.41 -31.67 -4.23
N ILE A 126 14.07 -32.79 -3.92
CA ILE A 126 13.42 -34.09 -3.68
C ILE A 126 12.56 -34.03 -2.40
N LEU A 127 13.11 -33.50 -1.31
CA LEU A 127 12.40 -33.40 -0.02
C LEU A 127 11.16 -32.49 -0.13
N LYS A 128 11.27 -31.40 -0.89
CA LYS A 128 10.12 -30.54 -1.20
C LYS A 128 9.09 -31.28 -2.07
N GLY A 129 9.53 -32.04 -3.07
CA GLY A 129 8.64 -32.87 -3.89
C GLY A 129 7.85 -33.88 -3.05
N GLN A 130 8.49 -34.51 -2.07
CA GLN A 130 7.83 -35.42 -1.12
C GLN A 130 6.83 -34.69 -0.22
N GLN A 131 7.16 -33.49 0.28
CA GLN A 131 6.23 -32.66 1.06
C GLN A 131 5.00 -32.26 0.24
N ASP A 132 5.20 -31.80 -1.00
CA ASP A 132 4.12 -31.38 -1.89
C ASP A 132 3.20 -32.58 -2.24
N LEU A 133 3.76 -33.78 -2.46
CA LEU A 133 3.00 -35.02 -2.66
C LEU A 133 2.20 -35.44 -1.42
N ASN A 134 2.77 -35.29 -0.21
CA ASN A 134 2.07 -35.58 1.04
C ASN A 134 0.88 -34.64 1.26
N LEU A 135 1.07 -33.34 1.04
CA LEU A 135 0.00 -32.35 1.14
C LEU A 135 -1.11 -32.60 0.12
N ALA A 136 -0.75 -32.98 -1.11
CA ALA A 136 -1.71 -33.35 -2.13
C ALA A 136 -2.57 -34.56 -1.71
N ALA A 137 -1.94 -35.61 -1.17
CA ALA A 137 -2.67 -36.79 -0.66
C ALA A 137 -3.62 -36.45 0.49
N GLN A 138 -3.17 -35.63 1.46
CA GLN A 138 -4.03 -35.16 2.55
C GLN A 138 -5.23 -34.35 2.03
N THR A 139 -5.01 -33.49 1.03
CA THR A 139 -6.06 -32.67 0.42
C THR A 139 -7.09 -33.55 -0.32
N VAL A 140 -6.63 -34.54 -1.09
CA VAL A 140 -7.47 -35.52 -1.79
C VAL A 140 -8.35 -36.27 -0.79
N ARG A 141 -7.78 -36.74 0.32
CA ARG A 141 -8.51 -37.43 1.38
C ARG A 141 -9.57 -36.54 2.06
N LEU A 142 -9.23 -35.29 2.36
CA LEU A 142 -10.18 -34.33 2.93
C LEU A 142 -11.36 -34.04 1.98
N ILE A 143 -11.09 -33.93 0.68
CA ILE A 143 -12.14 -33.76 -0.35
C ILE A 143 -13.03 -35.01 -0.40
N GLY A 144 -12.45 -36.22 -0.37
CA GLY A 144 -13.22 -37.47 -0.33
C GLY A 144 -14.10 -37.59 0.91
N GLU A 145 -13.58 -37.23 2.09
CA GLU A 145 -14.36 -37.17 3.34
C GLU A 145 -15.48 -36.14 3.29
N PHE A 146 -15.25 -34.98 2.67
CA PHE A 146 -16.27 -33.96 2.49
C PHE A 146 -17.40 -34.44 1.55
N LEU A 147 -17.03 -34.99 0.39
CA LEU A 147 -17.98 -35.48 -0.61
C LEU A 147 -18.82 -36.68 -0.12
N SER A 148 -18.25 -37.52 0.74
CA SER A 148 -18.96 -38.67 1.33
C SER A 148 -19.88 -38.31 2.50
N ARG A 149 -19.60 -37.20 3.21
CA ARG A 149 -20.42 -36.72 4.33
C ARG A 149 -21.59 -35.83 3.89
N ASP A 150 -21.49 -35.15 2.75
CA ASP A 150 -22.54 -34.26 2.25
C ASP A 150 -23.70 -35.05 1.58
N PRO A 151 -24.94 -34.99 2.12
CA PRO A 151 -26.10 -35.67 1.54
C PRO A 151 -26.43 -35.22 0.11
N TYR A 152 -26.07 -33.98 -0.26
CA TYR A 152 -26.33 -33.42 -1.59
C TYR A 152 -25.47 -34.07 -2.68
N TRP A 153 -24.23 -34.45 -2.35
CA TRP A 153 -23.27 -35.02 -3.29
C TRP A 153 -23.24 -36.56 -3.28
N LYS A 154 -23.86 -37.20 -2.29
CA LYS A 154 -23.79 -38.65 -2.06
C LYS A 154 -24.12 -39.52 -3.29
N GLU A 155 -25.06 -39.12 -4.14
CA GLU A 155 -25.46 -39.87 -5.34
C GLU A 155 -24.62 -39.52 -6.59
N ASN A 156 -23.92 -38.39 -6.59
CA ASN A 156 -23.12 -37.90 -7.74
C ASN A 156 -21.60 -37.95 -7.49
N ALA A 157 -21.18 -38.23 -6.26
CA ALA A 157 -19.78 -38.25 -5.85
C ALA A 157 -19.07 -39.57 -6.19
N GLU A 158 -19.79 -40.65 -6.49
CA GLU A 158 -19.19 -41.96 -6.77
C GLU A 158 -18.11 -41.95 -7.88
N PRO A 159 -18.30 -41.29 -9.06
CA PRO A 159 -17.23 -41.17 -10.05
C PRO A 159 -16.06 -40.31 -9.57
N LEU A 160 -16.33 -39.23 -8.84
CA LEU A 160 -15.29 -38.34 -8.29
C LEU A 160 -14.45 -39.04 -7.21
N LEU A 161 -15.07 -39.87 -6.37
CA LEU A 161 -14.38 -40.66 -5.37
C LEU A 161 -13.47 -41.72 -6.01
N LYS A 162 -13.92 -42.39 -7.08
CA LYS A 162 -13.07 -43.33 -7.83
C LYS A 162 -11.88 -42.65 -8.50
N GLU A 163 -12.04 -41.43 -8.99
CA GLU A 163 -10.93 -40.63 -9.52
C GLU A 163 -9.95 -40.23 -8.41
N LEU A 164 -10.45 -39.82 -7.24
CA LEU A 164 -9.62 -39.48 -6.08
C LEU A 164 -8.83 -40.69 -5.55
N ASP A 165 -9.45 -41.87 -5.47
CA ASP A 165 -8.78 -43.13 -5.09
C ASP A 165 -7.65 -43.48 -6.08
N SER A 166 -7.87 -43.24 -7.38
CA SER A 166 -6.84 -43.48 -8.40
C SER A 166 -5.65 -42.52 -8.28
N VAL A 167 -5.91 -41.27 -7.86
CA VAL A 167 -4.87 -40.27 -7.58
C VAL A 167 -4.10 -40.62 -6.30
N GLU A 168 -4.78 -41.06 -5.25
CA GLU A 168 -4.15 -41.51 -4.00
C GLU A 168 -3.25 -42.73 -4.26
N GLN A 169 -3.72 -43.70 -5.06
CA GLN A 169 -2.93 -44.85 -5.47
C GLN A 169 -1.70 -44.43 -6.30
N ALA A 170 -1.85 -43.51 -7.26
CA ALA A 170 -0.73 -43.00 -8.04
C ALA A 170 0.32 -42.27 -7.17
N VAL A 171 -0.12 -41.53 -6.14
CA VAL A 171 0.79 -40.91 -5.17
C VAL A 171 1.50 -41.96 -4.32
N ALA A 172 0.81 -43.02 -3.90
CA ALA A 172 1.41 -44.13 -3.17
C ALA A 172 2.45 -44.89 -4.01
N ASP A 173 2.16 -45.14 -5.29
CA ASP A 173 3.07 -45.80 -6.21
C ASP A 173 4.34 -44.97 -6.46
N VAL A 174 4.22 -43.65 -6.61
CA VAL A 174 5.37 -42.73 -6.74
C VAL A 174 6.22 -42.72 -5.47
N LYS A 175 5.61 -42.77 -4.28
CA LYS A 175 6.33 -42.89 -3.01
C LYS A 175 7.06 -44.22 -2.90
N ALA A 176 6.45 -45.32 -3.33
CA ALA A 176 7.05 -46.65 -3.28
C ALA A 176 8.20 -46.80 -4.29
N LEU A 177 8.07 -46.26 -5.50
CA LEU A 177 9.09 -46.35 -6.56
C LEU A 177 10.35 -45.54 -6.24
N HIS A 178 10.20 -44.47 -5.44
CA HIS A 178 11.29 -43.60 -4.99
C HIS A 178 11.56 -43.73 -3.49
N ALA A 179 11.15 -44.85 -2.87
CA ALA A 179 11.42 -45.12 -1.48
C ALA A 179 12.94 -45.41 -1.32
N PRO A 180 13.65 -44.65 -0.47
CA PRO A 180 15.03 -44.98 -0.10
C PRO A 180 15.09 -46.36 0.60
N GLU A 181 16.26 -47.02 0.53
CA GLU A 181 16.47 -48.30 1.20
C GLU A 181 16.21 -48.17 2.71
N PRO A 182 15.63 -49.20 3.37
CA PRO A 182 15.16 -49.12 4.76
C PRO A 182 16.25 -48.80 5.80
N ASP A 183 17.53 -48.90 5.44
CA ASP A 183 18.68 -48.59 6.31
C ASP A 183 19.34 -47.23 5.98
N ASP A 184 18.73 -46.39 5.14
CA ASP A 184 19.27 -45.07 4.80
C ASP A 184 18.96 -44.06 5.93
N PRO A 185 19.97 -43.50 6.64
CA PRO A 185 19.76 -42.55 7.74
C PRO A 185 19.19 -41.19 7.27
N THR A 186 18.98 -41.00 5.96
CA THR A 186 18.35 -39.81 5.39
C THR A 186 16.82 -39.88 5.31
N VAL A 187 16.22 -41.01 5.72
CA VAL A 187 14.77 -41.16 5.85
C VAL A 187 14.29 -40.53 7.14
N ILE A 188 13.79 -39.31 7.05
CA ILE A 188 13.03 -38.70 8.16
C ILE A 188 11.66 -39.36 8.16
N ASP A 189 11.43 -40.23 9.16
CA ASP A 189 10.14 -40.89 9.37
C ASP A 189 9.03 -39.83 9.45
N VAL A 190 8.00 -39.95 8.62
CA VAL A 190 6.93 -38.95 8.51
C VAL A 190 6.15 -38.86 9.82
N GLU A 191 6.16 -39.91 10.65
CA GLU A 191 5.59 -39.89 12.00
C GLU A 191 6.33 -38.95 12.97
N SER A 192 7.58 -38.55 12.66
CA SER A 192 8.33 -37.58 13.47
C SER A 192 7.87 -36.12 13.30
N TRP A 193 7.01 -35.83 12.31
CA TRP A 193 6.48 -34.49 12.05
C TRP A 193 5.18 -34.18 12.80
N GLU A 194 4.54 -35.18 13.42
CA GLU A 194 3.27 -34.98 14.13
C GLU A 194 3.43 -34.40 15.54
N ASP A 195 4.65 -34.25 16.06
CA ASP A 195 4.85 -33.72 17.41
C ASP A 195 6.02 -32.70 17.53
N PRO A 196 5.78 -31.40 17.24
CA PRO A 196 6.78 -30.36 17.45
C PRO A 196 7.10 -30.11 18.94
N GLY A 197 6.43 -30.78 19.89
CA GLY A 197 6.62 -30.59 21.34
C GLY A 197 7.68 -31.48 21.99
N ARG A 198 8.08 -32.59 21.36
CA ARG A 198 8.91 -33.63 22.00
C ARG A 198 10.43 -33.38 21.93
N ALA A 199 10.87 -32.44 21.10
CA ALA A 199 12.30 -32.12 20.95
C ALA A 199 12.86 -31.18 22.03
N LEU A 200 12.04 -30.78 23.01
CA LEU A 200 12.39 -29.79 24.05
C LEU A 200 12.38 -30.36 25.48
N GLU A 201 12.35 -31.69 25.67
CA GLU A 201 12.56 -32.36 26.97
C GLU A 201 13.96 -32.97 27.10
#